data_AF-A0A9Q8UQJ2-F1
#
_entry.id   AF-A0A9Q8UQJ2-F1
#
_cell.length_a   1.000
_cell.length_b   1.000
_cell.length_c   1.000
_cell.angle_alpha   90.00
_cell.angle_beta   90.00
_cell.angle_gamma   90.00
#
_symmetry.space_group_name_H-M   'P 1'
#
loop_
_entity.id
_entity.type
_entity.pdbx_description
1 polymer ?
#
loop_
_entity_poly.entity_id
_entity_poly.type
_entity_poly.pdbx_seq_one_letter_code
_entity_poly.pdbx_strand_id
1 'polypeptide(L)'
;MAQETDDTGAGTTVFQTYELLENIMLRLSVKEILIVQRTAMHWRLVVQRSQDLQEKLFFKAAGEPIRPIQEDGIVHPRSPHSIRRLF
;
A
#
# COMPACT_ATOMS: atom_id res chain seq x y z
N MET A 1 46.98 10.48 -1.39
CA MET A 1 45.99 10.92 -2.38
C MET A 1 45.95 9.88 -3.49
N ALA A 2 44.90 9.07 -3.52
CA ALA A 2 44.58 8.23 -4.67
C ALA A 2 43.05 8.07 -4.73
N GLN A 3 42.50 8.84 -5.67
CA GLN A 3 41.19 8.84 -6.28
C GLN A 3 40.13 7.84 -5.77
N GLU A 4 39.06 8.41 -5.22
CA GLU A 4 37.71 7.87 -5.22
C GLU A 4 37.22 7.80 -6.68
N THR A 5 37.22 6.60 -7.24
CA THR A 5 36.48 6.32 -8.48
C THR A 5 35.11 5.82 -8.06
N ASP A 6 34.18 6.77 -7.94
CA ASP A 6 32.77 6.48 -7.84
C ASP A 6 32.29 5.99 -9.21
N ASP A 7 32.69 4.75 -9.54
CA ASP A 7 32.08 3.92 -10.58
C ASP A 7 30.69 3.55 -10.05
N THR A 8 29.80 4.55 -9.95
CA THR A 8 28.36 4.32 -9.98
C THR A 8 28.07 3.84 -11.39
N GLY A 9 28.45 2.59 -11.64
CA GLY A 9 28.20 1.92 -12.88
C GLY A 9 26.73 2.11 -13.20
N ALA A 10 26.44 2.32 -14.47
CA ALA A 10 25.14 2.07 -15.05
C ALA A 10 24.78 0.56 -14.94
N GLY A 11 24.97 -0.02 -13.76
CA GLY A 11 24.47 -1.30 -13.31
C GLY A 11 22.98 -1.14 -13.15
N THR A 12 22.31 -1.14 -14.30
CA THR A 12 21.13 -1.97 -14.53
C THR A 12 20.41 -2.27 -13.22
N THR A 13 19.59 -1.32 -12.76
CA THR A 13 18.55 -1.62 -11.78
C THR A 13 17.58 -2.55 -12.50
N VAL A 14 17.93 -3.83 -12.55
CA VAL A 14 17.05 -4.87 -13.05
C VAL A 14 15.99 -5.00 -11.98
N PHE A 15 14.97 -4.14 -12.05
CA PHE A 15 13.81 -4.22 -11.19
C PHE A 15 13.30 -5.65 -11.29
N GLN A 16 13.13 -6.30 -10.14
CA GLN A 16 12.43 -7.58 -10.16
C GLN A 16 11.04 -7.33 -10.75
N THR A 17 10.48 -8.32 -11.46
CA THR A 17 9.21 -8.16 -12.19
C THR A 17 8.13 -7.46 -11.34
N TYR A 18 8.10 -7.76 -10.04
CA TYR A 18 7.18 -7.12 -9.09
C TYR A 18 7.34 -5.59 -8.98
N GLU A 19 8.55 -5.09 -8.78
CA GLU A 19 8.84 -3.65 -8.62
C GLU A 19 8.52 -2.87 -9.90
N LEU A 20 8.76 -3.50 -11.06
CA LEU A 20 8.38 -2.91 -12.35
C LEU A 20 6.86 -2.79 -12.48
N LEU A 21 6.12 -3.86 -12.16
CA LEU A 21 4.66 -3.88 -12.22
C LEU A 21 4.06 -2.86 -11.24
N GLU A 22 4.60 -2.74 -10.03
CA GLU A 22 4.20 -1.73 -9.05
C GLU A 22 4.39 -0.31 -9.60
N ASN A 23 5.57 -0.01 -10.15
CA ASN A 23 5.87 1.30 -10.76
C ASN A 23 4.93 1.64 -11.93
N ILE A 24 4.54 0.65 -12.74
CA ILE A 24 3.55 0.83 -13.80
C ILE A 24 2.18 1.16 -13.19
N MET A 25 1.74 0.41 -12.19
CA MET A 25 0.43 0.61 -11.56
C MET A 25 0.33 1.93 -10.81
N LEU A 26 1.42 2.41 -10.20
CA LEU A 26 1.44 3.70 -9.51
C LEU A 26 1.19 4.88 -10.45
N ARG A 27 1.46 4.74 -11.75
CA ARG A 27 1.19 5.78 -12.77
C ARG A 27 -0.25 5.80 -13.25
N LEU A 28 -1.04 4.76 -12.95
CA LEU A 28 -2.43 4.64 -13.37
C LEU A 28 -3.38 5.40 -12.43
N SER A 29 -4.57 5.73 -12.93
CA SER A 29 -5.69 6.20 -12.11
C SER A 29 -6.30 5.05 -11.29
N VAL A 30 -7.01 5.39 -10.21
CA VAL A 30 -7.70 4.41 -9.34
C VAL A 30 -8.61 3.48 -10.15
N LYS A 31 -9.37 4.02 -11.10
CA LYS A 31 -10.28 3.24 -11.95
C LYS A 31 -9.52 2.23 -12.80
N GLU A 32 -8.42 2.64 -13.43
CA GLU A 32 -7.59 1.76 -14.26
C GLU A 32 -6.92 0.67 -13.43
N ILE A 33 -6.44 1.00 -12.23
CA ILE A 33 -5.87 0.03 -11.29
C ILE A 33 -6.90 -1.07 -10.95
N LEU A 34 -8.15 -0.71 -10.69
CA LEU A 34 -9.22 -1.66 -10.40
C LEU A 34 -9.59 -2.55 -11.61
N ILE A 35 -9.49 -2.02 -12.82
CA ILE A 35 -9.69 -2.80 -14.06
C ILE A 35 -8.54 -3.79 -14.25
N VAL A 36 -7.29 -3.34 -14.13
CA VAL A 36 -6.09 -4.16 -14.28
C VAL A 36 -6.05 -5.31 -13.27
N GLN A 37 -6.47 -5.08 -12.03
CA GLN A 37 -6.59 -6.15 -11.00
C GLN A 37 -7.51 -7.31 -11.41
N ARG A 38 -8.45 -7.09 -12.35
CA ARG A 38 -9.39 -8.13 -12.81
C ARG A 38 -8.86 -8.94 -13.98
N THR A 39 -7.82 -8.48 -14.68
CA THR A 39 -7.33 -9.15 -15.89
C THR A 39 -6.42 -10.32 -15.58
N ALA A 40 -5.68 -10.27 -14.46
CA ALA A 40 -4.79 -11.36 -14.05
C ALA A 40 -4.47 -11.35 -12.56
N MET A 41 -4.17 -12.54 -12.01
CA MET A 41 -3.91 -12.71 -10.58
C MET A 41 -2.62 -12.03 -10.11
N HIS A 42 -1.61 -11.89 -10.98
CA HIS A 42 -0.36 -11.21 -10.62
C HIS A 42 -0.57 -9.73 -10.29
N TRP A 43 -1.44 -9.03 -11.00
CA TRP A 43 -1.75 -7.63 -10.71
C TRP A 43 -2.45 -7.47 -9.36
N ARG A 44 -3.34 -8.41 -9.01
CA ARG A 44 -3.95 -8.44 -7.69
C ARG A 44 -2.91 -8.69 -6.59
N LEU A 45 -1.97 -9.61 -6.80
CA LEU A 45 -0.88 -9.87 -5.87
C LEU A 45 0.03 -8.64 -5.68
N VAL A 46 0.28 -7.88 -6.76
CA VAL A 46 1.01 -6.61 -6.69
C VAL A 46 0.29 -5.62 -5.77
N VAL A 47 -1.00 -5.38 -5.98
CA VAL A 47 -1.79 -4.48 -5.10
C VAL A 47 -1.84 -4.97 -3.65
N GLN A 48 -1.95 -6.28 -3.41
CA GLN A 48 -2.02 -6.83 -2.05
C GLN A 48 -0.72 -6.73 -1.25
N ARG A 49 0.43 -6.62 -1.92
CA ARG A 49 1.73 -6.53 -1.25
C ARG A 49 2.29 -5.10 -1.20
N SER A 50 1.96 -4.24 -2.16
CA SER A 50 2.39 -2.84 -2.20
C SER A 50 1.54 -1.97 -1.25
N GLN A 51 2.19 -1.30 -0.30
CA GLN A 51 1.52 -0.38 0.63
C GLN A 51 1.06 0.88 -0.11
N ASP A 52 1.92 1.44 -0.96
CA ASP A 52 1.64 2.64 -1.75
C ASP A 52 0.41 2.46 -2.65
N LEU A 53 0.27 1.30 -3.30
CA LEU A 53 -0.92 0.98 -4.08
C LEU A 53 -2.17 0.81 -3.20
N GLN A 54 -2.04 0.26 -1.99
CA GLN A 54 -3.15 0.15 -1.04
C GLN A 54 -3.61 1.50 -0.52
N GLU A 55 -2.68 2.41 -0.24
CA GLU A 55 -2.98 3.78 0.18
C GLU A 55 -3.62 4.55 -0.96
N LYS A 56 -3.08 4.44 -2.18
CA LYS A 56 -3.65 5.06 -3.39
C LYS A 56 -5.07 4.55 -3.69
N LEU A 57 -5.37 3.30 -3.34
CA LEU A 57 -6.72 2.70 -3.46
C LEU A 57 -7.59 2.91 -2.22
N PHE A 58 -7.11 3.60 -1.20
CA PHE A 58 -7.80 3.80 0.08
C PHE A 58 -8.15 2.49 0.82
N PHE A 59 -7.42 1.41 0.55
CA PHE A 59 -7.54 0.15 1.30
C PHE A 59 -6.83 0.22 2.66
N LYS A 60 -5.79 1.06 2.74
CA LYS A 60 -5.16 1.47 3.99
C LYS A 60 -5.33 2.96 4.18
N ALA A 61 -5.62 3.35 5.42
CA ALA A 61 -5.57 4.75 5.81
C ALA A 61 -4.10 5.19 5.80
N ALA A 62 -3.80 6.29 5.12
CA ALA A 62 -2.46 6.87 5.08
C ALA A 62 -2.07 7.61 6.40
N GLY A 63 -2.89 7.50 7.45
CA GLY A 63 -2.69 8.22 8.71
C GLY A 63 -3.49 7.64 9.88
N GLU A 64 -3.34 8.24 11.06
CA GLU A 64 -4.07 7.85 12.28
C GLU A 64 -5.59 7.95 12.01
N PRO A 65 -6.38 6.93 12.40
CA PRO A 65 -7.83 6.99 12.27
C PRO A 65 -8.37 8.25 12.96
N ILE A 66 -9.27 8.98 12.30
CA ILE A 66 -9.99 10.07 12.95
C ILE A 66 -10.78 9.43 14.08
N ARG A 67 -10.30 9.63 15.31
CA ARG A 67 -11.03 9.23 16.50
C ARG A 67 -12.26 10.12 16.57
N PRO A 68 -13.45 9.57 16.82
CA PRO A 68 -14.61 10.41 17.10
C PRO A 68 -14.25 11.37 18.24
N ILE A 69 -14.62 12.63 18.09
CA ILE A 69 -14.48 13.63 19.14
C ILE A 69 -15.20 13.04 20.36
N GLN A 70 -14.42 12.69 21.39
CA GLN A 70 -14.96 12.24 22.65
C GLN A 70 -15.53 13.49 23.31
N GLU A 71 -16.81 13.80 23.05
CA GLU A 71 -17.55 14.73 23.89
C GLU A 71 -17.52 14.15 25.31
N ASP A 72 -16.76 14.78 26.20
CA ASP A 72 -16.59 14.38 27.59
C ASP A 72 -17.97 14.26 28.25
N GLY A 73 -18.46 13.04 28.48
CA GLY A 73 -19.60 12.86 29.39
C GLY A 73 -20.46 11.62 29.23
N ILE A 74 -20.52 10.95 28.07
CA ILE A 74 -21.41 9.78 27.94
C ILE A 74 -20.63 8.48 28.12
N VAL A 75 -20.46 8.06 29.37
CA VAL A 75 -20.06 6.70 29.73
C VAL A 75 -21.13 5.74 29.18
N HIS A 76 -20.88 5.10 28.03
CA HIS A 76 -21.72 4.00 27.56
C HIS A 76 -21.42 2.74 28.38
N PRO A 77 -22.38 2.19 29.15
CA PRO A 77 -22.16 0.95 29.87
C PRO A 77 -22.18 -0.23 28.90
N ARG A 78 -20.98 -0.77 28.64
CA ARG A 78 -20.69 -2.11 28.09
C ARG A 78 -21.19 -2.40 26.67
N SER A 79 -20.24 -2.75 25.80
CA SER A 79 -20.42 -3.92 24.92
C SER A 79 -19.12 -4.73 24.84
N PRO A 80 -19.06 -5.90 25.50
CA PRO A 80 -17.94 -6.82 25.40
C PRO A 80 -18.29 -7.91 24.38
N HIS A 81 -18.14 -7.65 23.09
CA HIS A 81 -18.23 -8.73 22.09
C HIS A 81 -17.05 -8.67 21.13
N SER A 82 -16.10 -9.54 21.43
CA SER A 82 -15.09 -10.06 20.52
C SER A 82 -15.72 -10.47 19.20
N ILE A 83 -15.23 -9.92 18.09
CA ILE A 83 -15.21 -10.66 16.83
C ILE A 83 -13.74 -10.96 16.56
N ARG A 84 -13.32 -12.18 16.93
CA ARG A 84 -12.13 -12.80 16.37
C ARG A 84 -12.32 -12.78 14.85
N ARG A 85 -11.51 -12.00 14.15
CA ARG A 85 -11.40 -12.09 12.70
C ARG A 85 -10.67 -13.41 12.41
N LEU A 86 -11.42 -14.44 12.02
CA LEU A 86 -10.88 -15.53 11.21
C LEU A 86 -10.78 -15.01 9.78
N PHE A 87 -9.75 -15.50 9.08
CA PHE A 87 -9.16 -15.04 7.81
C PHE A 87 -8.05 -14.01 7.98
#